data_AF-A0A820AIC1-F1
#
_entry.id   AF-A0A820AIC1-F1
#
_cell.length_a   1.000
_cell.length_b   1.000
_cell.length_c   1.000
_cell.angle_alpha   90.00
_cell.angle_beta   90.00
_cell.angle_gamma   90.00
#
_symmetry.space_group_name_H-M   'P 1'
#
loop_
_entity.id
_entity.type
_entity.pdbx_description
1 polymer ?
#
loop_
_entity_poly.entity_id
_entity_poly.type
_entity_poly.pdbx_seq_one_letter_code
_entity_poly.pdbx_strand_id
1 'polypeptide(L)'
;MLSFIRLRCYHIIRLSTVRYASSKKKHVSSTTPILRHNWLDMTSEIYPTDGSNLSLIPDSSFNIRIIQYLSDSIKTRLSSNISQHLLNSFQTWSPREFYDLINILGSYGLQPIDVLRLLINLPSTDKIIITNENLKQCFENLLTLKFDTTTRSILISNDPNIIQYDLNYLRERLDVLLCYFTKREIYKLIRTHKKLFSENWFDLDYKINYLRIMLFASTRDIVESGALSYTIDHIRQRYLFVYRAGLFKRVRREEEYVLQRDLNINLIDIFNTSLSTFLKRTTNNLLRKDDYQAFIDSLKYETFDNEFQRYLTLDKNRKKIDDEDDNDDETSLTILNDKSLALRNVEDKPTIWHTLSDYNPDRHRRRKIAQNVDPNIRL
;
A
#
# COMPACT_ATOMS: atom_id res chain seq x y z
N MET A 1 7.22 -16.59 16.29
CA MET A 1 6.66 -16.02 15.04
C MET A 1 5.30 -15.31 15.23
N LEU A 2 4.28 -15.91 15.86
CA LEU A 2 2.96 -15.29 16.03
C LEU A 2 2.92 -14.07 16.97
N SER A 3 3.77 -14.03 17.99
CA SER A 3 3.98 -12.85 18.86
C SER A 3 4.57 -11.65 18.11
N PHE A 4 5.39 -11.92 17.09
CA PHE A 4 6.09 -10.92 16.27
C PHE A 4 5.14 -10.20 15.30
N ILE A 5 4.19 -10.93 14.71
CA ILE A 5 3.15 -10.38 13.81
C ILE A 5 2.17 -9.50 14.61
N ARG A 6 1.77 -9.92 15.82
CA ARG A 6 0.92 -9.11 16.71
C ARG A 6 1.59 -7.80 17.16
N LEU A 7 2.90 -7.82 17.41
CA LEU A 7 3.65 -6.62 17.82
C LEU A 7 3.78 -5.59 16.70
N ARG A 8 4.05 -6.03 15.46
CA ARG A 8 4.09 -5.15 14.29
C ARG A 8 2.74 -4.46 14.07
N CYS A 9 1.63 -5.19 14.12
CA CYS A 9 0.30 -4.61 13.87
C CYS A 9 -0.16 -3.60 14.96
N TYR A 10 0.12 -3.86 16.24
CA TYR A 10 -0.37 -3.01 17.34
C TYR A 10 0.34 -1.64 17.42
N HIS A 11 1.64 -1.59 17.15
CA HIS A 11 2.43 -0.35 17.27
C HIS A 11 2.35 0.56 16.04
N ILE A 12 2.09 -0.01 14.86
CA ILE A 12 1.84 0.74 13.62
C ILE A 12 0.65 1.69 13.79
N ILE A 13 -0.42 1.25 14.46
CA ILE A 13 -1.65 2.02 14.68
C ILE A 13 -1.39 3.27 15.54
N ARG A 14 -0.48 3.17 16.54
CA ARG A 14 -0.19 4.28 17.46
C ARG A 14 0.72 5.35 16.86
N LEU A 15 1.54 5.01 15.86
CA LEU A 15 2.36 5.99 15.14
C LEU A 15 1.57 6.71 14.04
N SER A 16 0.57 6.08 13.42
CA SER A 16 -0.29 6.71 12.41
C SER A 16 -1.20 7.82 12.98
N THR A 17 -1.65 7.70 14.23
CA THR A 17 -2.55 8.69 14.86
C THR A 17 -1.88 10.03 15.15
N VAL A 18 -0.55 10.07 15.31
CA VAL A 18 0.20 11.32 15.60
C VAL A 18 0.15 12.32 14.43
N ARG A 19 -0.05 11.87 13.18
CA ARG A 19 -0.07 12.76 12.01
C ARG A 19 -1.36 13.58 11.84
N TYR A 20 -2.42 13.32 12.61
CA TYR A 20 -3.66 14.09 12.46
C TYR A 20 -3.62 15.48 13.13
N ALA A 21 -2.59 15.77 13.93
CA ALA A 21 -2.55 16.98 14.77
C ALA A 21 -1.70 18.15 14.24
N SER A 22 -1.07 18.07 13.07
CA SER A 22 -0.28 19.23 12.58
C SER A 22 -0.17 19.30 11.06
N SER A 23 -1.03 20.12 10.45
CA SER A 23 -0.76 20.72 9.13
C SER A 23 -1.56 22.02 8.99
N LYS A 24 -1.01 23.13 9.48
CA LYS A 24 -1.31 24.46 8.94
C LYS A 24 -0.35 24.70 7.78
N LYS A 25 -0.91 24.80 6.57
CA LYS A 25 -0.17 25.02 5.32
C LYS A 25 0.56 26.38 5.36
N LYS A 26 1.88 26.36 5.20
CA LYS A 26 2.62 27.48 4.59
C LYS A 26 3.11 27.00 3.23
N HIS A 27 2.73 27.71 2.17
CA HIS A 27 3.31 27.55 0.85
C HIS A 27 4.79 27.98 0.94
N VAL A 28 5.70 27.07 0.60
CA VAL A 28 7.14 27.36 0.49
C VAL A 28 7.53 27.08 -0.96
N SER A 29 8.07 28.11 -1.61
CA SER A 29 8.63 28.09 -2.96
C SER A 29 9.94 27.28 -3.01
N SER A 30 10.26 26.79 -4.20
CA SER A 30 11.13 25.65 -4.49
C SER A 30 12.65 25.86 -4.33
N THR A 31 13.12 26.70 -3.41
CA THR A 31 14.56 26.97 -3.23
C THR A 31 14.99 27.27 -1.79
N THR A 32 14.27 26.77 -0.79
CA THR A 32 14.75 26.86 0.60
C THR A 32 15.76 25.76 0.92
N PRO A 33 16.93 26.08 1.49
CA PRO A 33 17.88 25.07 1.96
C PRO A 33 17.16 24.20 2.98
N ILE A 34 17.30 22.88 2.82
CA ILE A 34 16.83 21.89 3.78
C ILE A 34 17.40 22.32 5.12
N LEU A 35 16.54 22.69 6.08
CA LEU A 35 16.95 22.89 7.47
C LEU A 35 17.70 21.63 7.87
N ARG A 36 19.03 21.71 7.98
CA ARG A 36 19.81 20.65 8.62
C ARG A 36 19.23 20.56 10.02
N HIS A 37 18.54 19.46 10.29
CA HIS A 37 17.99 19.26 11.61
C HIS A 37 19.17 19.14 12.58
N ASN A 38 19.13 19.91 13.69
CA ASN A 38 20.15 20.01 14.74
C ASN A 38 20.61 18.68 15.37
N TRP A 39 20.06 17.53 14.97
CA TRP A 39 20.54 16.23 15.45
C TRP A 39 21.89 15.81 14.86
N LEU A 40 22.33 16.44 13.77
CA LEU A 40 23.69 16.28 13.25
C LEU A 40 24.75 17.04 14.08
N ASP A 41 24.35 18.10 14.79
CA ASP A 41 25.26 18.92 15.59
C ASP A 41 25.55 18.30 16.97
N MET A 42 24.63 17.48 17.52
CA MET A 42 24.91 16.74 18.77
C MET A 42 25.77 15.50 18.56
N THR A 43 25.77 14.93 17.36
CA THR A 43 26.68 13.83 17.02
C THR A 43 28.10 14.31 16.77
N SER A 44 28.31 15.58 16.40
CA SER A 44 29.64 16.19 16.36
C SER A 44 30.25 16.47 17.74
N GLU A 45 29.44 16.58 18.81
CA GLU A 45 29.98 16.62 20.18
C GLU A 45 30.48 15.24 20.64
N ILE A 46 30.00 14.17 20.01
CA ILE A 46 30.37 12.78 20.31
C ILE A 46 31.50 12.28 19.38
N TYR A 47 31.66 12.89 18.21
CA TYR A 47 32.72 12.61 17.23
C TYR A 47 33.62 13.81 17.01
N PRO A 48 34.90 13.77 17.45
CA PRO A 48 35.90 14.70 16.94
C PRO A 48 36.00 14.51 15.43
N THR A 49 35.94 15.61 14.68
CA THR A 49 36.15 15.64 13.21
C THR A 49 37.50 15.07 12.78
N ASP A 50 38.45 15.00 13.72
CA ASP A 50 39.75 14.38 13.54
C ASP A 50 39.59 12.89 13.87
N GLY A 51 39.45 12.04 12.85
CA GLY A 51 39.09 10.62 12.96
C GLY A 51 40.07 9.68 13.70
N SER A 52 40.70 10.13 14.78
CA SER A 52 41.78 9.47 15.49
C SER A 52 41.38 8.72 16.78
N ASN A 53 40.10 8.74 17.22
CA ASN A 53 39.70 8.09 18.49
C ASN A 53 38.36 7.33 18.44
N LEU A 54 38.09 6.57 17.37
CA LEU A 54 36.86 5.76 17.28
C LEU A 54 36.93 4.40 18.00
N SER A 55 38.08 3.97 18.49
CA SER A 55 38.30 2.60 19.00
C SER A 55 37.97 2.39 20.49
N LEU A 56 37.54 3.43 21.22
CA LEU A 56 37.50 3.42 22.69
C LEU A 56 36.11 3.51 23.33
N ILE A 57 35.04 3.69 22.55
CA ILE A 57 33.66 3.64 23.07
C ILE A 57 33.15 2.21 22.86
N PRO A 58 32.64 1.51 23.90
CA PRO A 58 32.08 0.18 23.70
C PRO A 58 30.95 0.23 22.65
N ASP A 59 31.12 -0.52 21.58
CA ASP A 59 30.38 -0.44 20.30
C ASP A 59 28.85 -0.39 20.45
N SER A 60 28.29 -1.09 21.44
CA SER A 60 26.85 -1.14 21.65
C SER A 60 26.26 0.12 22.32
N SER A 61 27.08 0.85 23.09
CA SER A 61 26.62 2.02 23.86
C SER A 61 26.27 3.22 22.98
N PHE A 62 26.91 3.35 21.83
CA PHE A 62 26.68 4.45 20.89
C PHE A 62 25.35 4.29 20.15
N ASN A 63 25.08 3.11 19.60
CA ASN A 63 23.81 2.82 18.91
C ASN A 63 22.61 2.98 19.85
N ILE A 64 22.78 2.60 21.14
CA ILE A 64 21.79 2.86 22.20
C ILE A 64 21.50 4.36 22.32
N ARG A 65 22.53 5.22 22.38
CA ARG A 65 22.35 6.68 22.51
C ARG A 65 21.64 7.28 21.31
N ILE A 66 21.96 6.85 20.08
CA ILE A 66 21.25 7.33 18.89
C ILE A 66 19.77 6.91 18.93
N ILE A 67 19.47 5.65 19.25
CA ILE A 67 18.08 5.17 19.32
C ILE A 67 17.31 5.93 20.41
N GLN A 68 17.93 6.16 21.56
CA GLN A 68 17.35 6.94 22.65
C GLN A 68 17.09 8.38 22.22
N TYR A 69 18.05 9.01 21.53
CA TYR A 69 17.89 10.36 21.01
C TYR A 69 16.74 10.47 20.00
N LEU A 70 16.66 9.53 19.05
CA LEU A 70 15.57 9.48 18.08
C LEU A 70 14.21 9.32 18.80
N SER A 71 14.16 8.49 19.84
CA SER A 71 12.98 8.32 20.70
C SER A 71 12.59 9.62 21.43
N ASP A 72 13.58 10.32 21.99
CA ASP A 72 13.34 11.56 22.74
C ASP A 72 12.89 12.69 21.79
N SER A 73 13.44 12.74 20.58
CA SER A 73 13.09 13.70 19.53
C SER A 73 11.63 13.60 19.08
N ILE A 74 11.02 12.41 19.13
CA ILE A 74 9.61 12.22 18.74
C ILE A 74 8.62 12.50 19.88
N LYS A 75 9.10 12.87 21.08
CA LYS A 75 8.28 13.09 22.30
C LYS A 75 7.37 11.92 22.66
N THR A 76 7.64 10.73 22.14
CA THR A 76 6.87 9.52 22.43
C THR A 76 7.82 8.44 22.91
N ARG A 77 7.57 7.91 24.11
CA ARG A 77 8.35 6.78 24.63
C ARG A 77 8.16 5.56 23.74
N LEU A 78 9.25 5.05 23.17
CA LEU A 78 9.27 3.72 22.56
C LEU A 78 8.92 2.67 23.62
N SER A 79 8.23 1.60 23.22
CA SER A 79 8.02 0.47 24.14
C SER A 79 9.34 -0.27 24.34
N SER A 80 9.52 -0.88 25.52
CA SER A 80 10.72 -1.69 25.83
C SER A 80 11.01 -2.73 24.74
N ASN A 81 9.96 -3.36 24.21
CA ASN A 81 10.07 -4.36 23.16
C ASN A 81 10.61 -3.79 21.83
N ILE A 82 10.19 -2.57 21.44
CA ILE A 82 10.68 -1.92 20.22
C ILE A 82 12.14 -1.51 20.39
N SER A 83 12.48 -0.94 21.54
CA SER A 83 13.86 -0.56 21.84
C SER A 83 14.77 -1.79 21.80
N GLN A 84 14.39 -2.89 22.45
CA GLN A 84 15.14 -4.16 22.40
C GLN A 84 15.26 -4.71 20.97
N HIS A 85 14.18 -4.66 20.17
CA HIS A 85 14.22 -5.09 18.78
C HIS A 85 15.23 -4.27 17.95
N LEU A 86 15.21 -2.95 18.07
CA LEU A 86 16.15 -2.07 17.38
C LEU A 86 17.59 -2.36 17.82
N LEU A 87 17.82 -2.49 19.13
CA LEU A 87 19.14 -2.80 19.66
C LEU A 87 19.69 -4.12 19.12
N ASN A 88 18.87 -5.17 19.09
CA ASN A 88 19.27 -6.46 18.54
C ASN A 88 19.52 -6.39 17.03
N SER A 89 18.70 -5.63 16.29
CA SER A 89 18.81 -5.50 14.83
C SER A 89 20.07 -4.74 14.39
N PHE A 90 20.52 -3.78 15.20
CA PHE A 90 21.70 -2.96 14.93
C PHE A 90 22.90 -3.32 15.80
N GLN A 91 22.87 -4.44 16.53
CA GLN A 91 23.98 -4.89 17.35
C GLN A 91 25.22 -5.23 16.51
N THR A 92 25.00 -5.70 15.28
CA THR A 92 26.09 -6.07 14.36
C THR A 92 26.69 -4.86 13.64
N TRP A 93 26.02 -3.70 13.67
CA TRP A 93 26.45 -2.49 12.96
C TRP A 93 27.50 -1.73 13.77
N SER A 94 28.58 -1.31 13.13
CA SER A 94 29.54 -0.42 13.79
C SER A 94 28.90 0.94 14.07
N PRO A 95 29.34 1.65 15.13
CA PRO A 95 28.89 3.00 15.44
C PRO A 95 28.95 3.95 14.23
N ARG A 96 30.02 3.85 13.44
CA ARG A 96 30.25 4.68 12.25
C ARG A 96 29.25 4.39 11.13
N GLU A 97 29.05 3.12 10.79
CA GLU A 97 28.07 2.73 9.76
C GLU A 97 26.66 3.18 10.14
N PHE A 98 26.28 2.99 11.41
CA PHE A 98 24.97 3.41 11.89
C PHE A 98 24.84 4.93 11.86
N TYR A 99 25.87 5.66 12.27
CA TYR A 99 25.89 7.13 12.17
C TYR A 99 25.77 7.62 10.73
N ASP A 100 26.57 7.07 9.80
CA ASP A 100 26.57 7.46 8.40
C ASP A 100 25.20 7.22 7.74
N LEU A 101 24.58 6.06 8.03
CA LEU A 101 23.21 5.75 7.62
C LEU A 101 22.23 6.83 8.10
N ILE A 102 22.24 7.11 9.40
CA ILE A 102 21.33 8.08 10.00
C ILE A 102 21.56 9.46 9.36
N ASN A 103 22.82 9.91 9.26
CA ASN A 103 23.18 11.17 8.63
C ASN A 103 22.66 11.30 7.19
N ILE A 104 22.82 10.26 6.37
CA ILE A 104 22.30 10.24 5.00
C ILE A 104 20.78 10.39 4.98
N LEU A 105 20.05 9.62 5.79
CA LEU A 105 18.60 9.73 5.87
C LEU A 105 18.16 11.14 6.25
N GLY A 106 18.89 11.79 7.15
CA GLY A 106 18.68 13.19 7.53
C GLY A 106 18.93 14.18 6.41
N SER A 107 20.00 13.98 5.64
CA SER A 107 20.35 14.83 4.50
C SER A 107 19.26 14.82 3.42
N TYR A 108 18.52 13.71 3.26
CA TYR A 108 17.38 13.59 2.37
C TYR A 108 16.05 14.09 2.96
N GLY A 109 16.09 14.67 4.17
CA GLY A 109 14.95 15.34 4.80
C GLY A 109 14.02 14.42 5.59
N LEU A 110 14.42 13.17 5.88
CA LEU A 110 13.62 12.30 6.75
C LEU A 110 13.59 12.87 8.16
N GLN A 111 12.39 12.87 8.72
CA GLN A 111 12.19 13.29 10.11
C GLN A 111 12.58 12.14 11.04
N PRO A 112 12.95 12.40 12.31
CA PRO A 112 13.31 11.35 13.27
C PRO A 112 12.28 10.22 13.37
N ILE A 113 10.98 10.55 13.25
CA ILE A 113 9.90 9.55 13.24
C ILE A 113 9.93 8.64 12.01
N ASP A 114 10.31 9.18 10.86
CA ASP A 114 10.38 8.45 9.59
C ASP A 114 11.64 7.56 9.58
N VAL A 115 12.75 8.05 10.13
CA VAL A 115 13.97 7.26 10.38
C VAL A 115 13.64 6.09 11.31
N LEU A 116 13.02 6.32 12.47
CA LEU A 116 12.65 5.23 13.38
C LEU A 116 11.72 4.21 12.74
N ARG A 117 10.75 4.65 11.93
CA ARG A 117 9.87 3.73 11.19
C ARG A 117 10.64 2.88 10.20
N LEU A 118 11.57 3.47 9.47
CA LEU A 118 12.47 2.72 8.58
C LEU A 118 13.23 1.66 9.39
N LEU A 119 13.91 2.05 10.46
CA LEU A 119 14.68 1.14 11.34
C LEU A 119 13.83 -0.01 11.92
N ILE A 120 12.57 0.24 12.26
CA ILE A 120 11.65 -0.80 12.77
C ILE A 120 11.19 -1.75 11.66
N ASN A 121 10.95 -1.23 10.46
CA ASN A 121 10.46 -2.02 9.34
C ASN A 121 11.59 -2.77 8.63
N LEU A 122 12.84 -2.35 8.86
CA LEU A 122 14.01 -3.00 8.30
C LEU A 122 14.12 -4.46 8.79
N PRO A 123 14.28 -5.42 7.86
CA PRO A 123 14.68 -6.78 8.21
C PRO A 123 16.07 -6.79 8.85
N SER A 124 16.22 -7.55 9.94
CA SER A 124 17.40 -7.56 10.82
C SER A 124 18.68 -8.12 10.18
N THR A 125 18.62 -8.62 8.95
CA THR A 125 19.71 -9.30 8.23
C THR A 125 20.30 -8.49 7.07
N ASP A 126 19.75 -7.32 6.78
CA ASP A 126 19.82 -6.74 5.44
C ASP A 126 20.79 -5.55 5.36
N LYS A 127 21.97 -5.69 5.98
CA LYS A 127 23.07 -4.74 5.83
C LYS A 127 23.43 -4.46 4.36
N ILE A 128 23.32 -5.49 3.52
CA ILE A 128 23.64 -5.42 2.09
C ILE A 128 22.68 -4.49 1.34
N ILE A 129 21.44 -4.37 1.81
CA ILE A 129 20.39 -3.61 1.12
C ILE A 129 20.56 -2.12 1.35
N ILE A 130 21.03 -1.73 2.54
CA ILE A 130 21.14 -0.33 2.96
C ILE A 130 22.58 0.17 2.84
N THR A 131 23.16 0.05 1.66
CA THR A 131 24.39 0.79 1.38
C THR A 131 24.07 2.27 1.16
N ASN A 132 25.07 3.11 1.41
CA ASN A 132 24.94 4.55 1.19
C ASN A 132 24.65 4.85 -0.28
N GLU A 133 25.22 4.06 -1.19
CA GLU A 133 24.98 4.15 -2.63
C GLU A 133 23.53 3.81 -2.98
N ASN A 134 23.00 2.68 -2.47
CA ASN A 134 21.63 2.26 -2.77
C ASN A 134 20.60 3.26 -2.23
N LEU A 135 20.83 3.80 -1.03
CA LEU A 135 19.96 4.84 -0.47
C LEU A 135 19.96 6.09 -1.35
N LYS A 136 21.13 6.60 -1.73
CA LYS A 136 21.25 7.76 -2.61
C LYS A 136 20.53 7.51 -3.93
N GLN A 137 20.79 6.37 -4.57
CA GLN A 137 20.15 5.99 -5.82
C GLN A 137 18.62 5.89 -5.68
N CYS A 138 18.12 5.30 -4.59
CA CYS A 138 16.69 5.21 -4.31
C CYS A 138 16.06 6.61 -4.19
N PHE A 139 16.68 7.54 -3.47
CA PHE A 139 16.17 8.91 -3.36
C PHE A 139 16.14 9.63 -4.71
N GLU A 140 17.20 9.50 -5.51
CA GLU A 140 17.26 10.06 -6.87
C GLU A 140 16.21 9.44 -7.82
N ASN A 141 15.99 8.12 -7.72
CA ASN A 141 14.94 7.44 -8.48
C ASN A 141 13.56 8.00 -8.13
N LEU A 142 13.26 8.15 -6.84
CA LEU A 142 11.99 8.68 -6.37
C LEU A 142 11.81 10.17 -6.71
N LEU A 143 12.90 10.95 -6.73
CA LEU A 143 12.90 12.34 -7.20
C LEU A 143 12.57 12.40 -8.70
N THR A 144 13.18 11.53 -9.50
CA THR A 144 12.94 11.42 -10.95
C THR A 144 11.47 11.08 -11.25
N LEU A 145 10.83 10.27 -10.40
CA LEU A 145 9.39 9.96 -10.48
C LEU A 145 8.48 11.08 -9.98
N LYS A 146 9.04 12.23 -9.58
CA LYS A 146 8.30 13.42 -9.11
C LYS A 146 7.41 13.14 -7.89
N PHE A 147 7.84 12.24 -7.01
CA PHE A 147 7.27 12.13 -5.67
C PHE A 147 7.72 13.32 -4.83
N ASP A 148 6.82 13.88 -4.02
CA ASP A 148 7.19 14.96 -3.09
C ASP A 148 7.95 14.42 -1.87
N THR A 149 8.60 15.31 -1.11
CA THR A 149 9.44 14.94 0.04
C THR A 149 8.68 14.10 1.07
N THR A 150 7.42 14.44 1.32
CA THR A 150 6.57 13.70 2.25
C THR A 150 6.28 12.29 1.75
N THR A 151 5.95 12.11 0.47
CA THR A 151 5.64 10.79 -0.11
C THR A 151 6.89 9.92 -0.18
N ARG A 152 8.04 10.48 -0.56
CA ARG A 152 9.33 9.75 -0.54
C ARG A 152 9.67 9.23 0.85
N SER A 153 9.56 10.10 1.86
CA SER A 153 9.77 9.71 3.26
C SER A 153 8.83 8.56 3.66
N ILE A 154 7.54 8.66 3.33
CA ILE A 154 6.55 7.63 3.68
C ILE A 154 6.84 6.29 3.00
N LEU A 155 7.18 6.30 1.71
CA LEU A 155 7.50 5.09 0.96
C LEU A 155 8.66 4.34 1.61
N ILE A 156 9.79 5.03 1.77
CA ILE A 156 11.02 4.45 2.32
C ILE A 156 10.79 3.97 3.76
N SER A 157 10.14 4.78 4.59
CA SER A 157 9.88 4.40 5.99
C SER A 157 8.92 3.23 6.15
N ASN A 158 7.94 3.07 5.25
CA ASN A 158 6.95 1.99 5.35
C ASN A 158 7.43 0.68 4.73
N ASP A 159 8.24 0.77 3.68
CA ASP A 159 8.69 -0.36 2.88
C ASP A 159 10.15 -0.19 2.45
N PRO A 160 11.09 -0.62 3.32
CA PRO A 160 12.51 -0.48 3.04
C PRO A 160 12.98 -1.23 1.78
N ASN A 161 12.21 -2.22 1.31
CA ASN A 161 12.55 -2.96 0.09
C ASN A 161 12.59 -2.07 -1.15
N ILE A 162 11.92 -0.91 -1.11
CA ILE A 162 11.93 0.04 -2.21
C ILE A 162 13.34 0.53 -2.58
N ILE A 163 14.28 0.45 -1.63
CA ILE A 163 15.69 0.82 -1.82
C ILE A 163 16.38 -0.07 -2.86
N GLN A 164 15.90 -1.30 -3.04
CA GLN A 164 16.50 -2.28 -3.95
C GLN A 164 16.01 -2.14 -5.39
N TYR A 165 14.91 -1.42 -5.62
CA TYR A 165 14.31 -1.34 -6.93
C TYR A 165 14.94 -0.24 -7.78
N ASP A 166 15.19 -0.58 -9.04
CA ASP A 166 15.68 0.37 -10.02
C ASP A 166 14.57 1.34 -10.49
N LEU A 167 14.97 2.36 -11.25
CA LEU A 167 14.04 3.36 -11.75
C LEU A 167 13.00 2.76 -12.71
N ASN A 168 13.38 1.74 -13.49
CA ASN A 168 12.49 1.13 -14.48
C ASN A 168 11.36 0.37 -13.80
N TYR A 169 11.67 -0.47 -12.83
CA TYR A 169 10.68 -1.19 -12.04
C TYR A 169 9.71 -0.23 -11.34
N LEU A 170 10.23 0.81 -10.68
CA LEU A 170 9.39 1.78 -9.98
C LEU A 170 8.49 2.57 -10.94
N ARG A 171 8.99 2.88 -12.14
CA ARG A 171 8.22 3.55 -13.20
C ARG A 171 7.13 2.65 -13.74
N GLU A 172 7.44 1.42 -14.12
CA GLU A 172 6.47 0.44 -14.62
C GLU A 172 5.37 0.19 -13.58
N ARG A 173 5.76 0.00 -12.32
CA ARG A 173 4.82 -0.16 -11.21
C ARG A 173 3.90 1.05 -11.06
N LEU A 174 4.45 2.27 -11.16
CA LEU A 174 3.66 3.49 -11.10
C LEU A 174 2.71 3.63 -12.30
N ASP A 175 3.17 3.33 -13.52
CA ASP A 175 2.37 3.40 -14.73
C ASP A 175 1.20 2.41 -14.69
N VAL A 176 1.44 1.19 -14.20
CA VAL A 176 0.38 0.20 -13.99
C VAL A 176 -0.62 0.67 -12.93
N LEU A 177 -0.16 1.23 -11.80
CA LEU A 177 -1.06 1.79 -10.79
C LEU A 177 -1.90 2.95 -11.35
N LEU A 178 -1.33 3.76 -12.26
CA LEU A 178 -2.02 4.86 -12.93
C LEU A 178 -3.13 4.39 -13.89
N CYS A 179 -3.13 3.13 -14.31
CA CYS A 179 -4.24 2.54 -15.06
C CYS A 179 -5.50 2.30 -14.18
N TYR A 180 -5.34 2.21 -12.86
CA TYR A 180 -6.44 1.96 -11.92
C TYR A 180 -6.81 3.18 -11.09
N PHE A 181 -5.82 4.02 -10.78
CA PHE A 181 -5.96 5.12 -9.82
C PHE A 181 -5.36 6.41 -10.35
N THR A 182 -5.95 7.53 -9.97
CA THR A 182 -5.34 8.84 -10.19
C THR A 182 -4.07 9.00 -9.33
N LYS A 183 -3.16 9.88 -9.75
CA LYS A 183 -1.95 10.21 -8.96
C LYS A 183 -2.27 10.62 -7.51
N ARG A 184 -3.38 11.34 -7.29
CA ARG A 184 -3.84 11.73 -5.95
C ARG A 184 -4.28 10.54 -5.09
N GLU A 185 -4.95 9.57 -5.71
CA GLU A 185 -5.35 8.32 -5.04
C GLU A 185 -4.15 7.44 -4.72
N ILE A 186 -3.17 7.34 -5.63
CA ILE A 186 -1.91 6.63 -5.37
C ILE A 186 -1.20 7.23 -4.14
N TYR A 187 -1.13 8.55 -4.03
CA TYR A 187 -0.55 9.20 -2.84
C TYR A 187 -1.32 8.89 -1.54
N LYS A 188 -2.64 8.68 -1.61
CA LYS A 188 -3.41 8.19 -0.45
C LYS A 188 -3.09 6.72 -0.16
N LEU A 189 -3.03 5.88 -1.19
CA LEU A 189 -2.70 4.46 -1.06
C LEU A 189 -1.32 4.25 -0.45
N ILE A 190 -0.31 5.04 -0.82
CA ILE A 190 1.03 4.98 -0.20
C ILE A 190 0.98 5.18 1.32
N ARG A 191 0.00 5.93 1.84
CA ARG A 191 -0.16 6.18 3.28
C ARG A 191 -0.86 5.03 4.00
N THR A 192 -1.76 4.34 3.34
CA THR A 192 -2.59 3.27 3.94
C THR A 192 -2.02 1.87 3.68
N HIS A 193 -1.43 1.66 2.51
CA HIS A 193 -0.87 0.40 2.05
C HIS A 193 0.65 0.45 2.01
N LYS A 194 1.26 -0.13 3.04
CA LYS A 194 2.71 -0.06 3.26
C LYS A 194 3.54 -0.64 2.12
N LYS A 195 3.16 -1.81 1.62
CA LYS A 195 3.89 -2.59 0.60
C LYS A 195 3.37 -2.36 -0.82
N LEU A 196 2.80 -1.20 -1.11
CA LEU A 196 2.15 -0.95 -2.40
C LEU A 196 3.07 -1.20 -3.60
N PHE A 197 4.37 -0.90 -3.47
CA PHE A 197 5.37 -1.07 -4.52
C PHE A 197 6.08 -2.44 -4.48
N SER A 198 6.22 -3.07 -3.31
CA SER A 198 6.90 -4.37 -3.18
C SER A 198 5.96 -5.59 -3.20
N GLU A 199 4.65 -5.40 -3.05
CA GLU A 199 3.69 -6.49 -3.15
C GLU A 199 3.63 -7.04 -4.58
N ASN A 200 3.52 -8.36 -4.71
CA ASN A 200 3.34 -9.03 -5.99
C ASN A 200 2.17 -8.39 -6.77
N TRP A 201 2.40 -8.08 -8.05
CA TRP A 201 1.38 -7.46 -8.88
C TRP A 201 0.12 -8.31 -9.02
N PHE A 202 0.26 -9.62 -9.17
CA PHE A 202 -0.87 -10.54 -9.29
C PHE A 202 -1.78 -10.48 -8.07
N ASP A 203 -1.20 -10.45 -6.86
CA ASP A 203 -1.97 -10.34 -5.62
C ASP A 203 -2.69 -8.99 -5.51
N LEU A 204 -2.01 -7.90 -5.89
CA LEU A 204 -2.59 -6.56 -5.85
C LEU A 204 -3.71 -6.40 -6.89
N ASP A 205 -3.49 -6.84 -8.13
CA ASP A 205 -4.47 -6.83 -9.21
C ASP A 205 -5.69 -7.69 -8.85
N TYR A 206 -5.47 -8.87 -8.29
CA TYR A 206 -6.55 -9.72 -7.79
C TYR A 206 -7.38 -8.99 -6.74
N LYS A 207 -6.76 -8.35 -5.73
CA LYS A 207 -7.49 -7.59 -4.71
C LYS A 207 -8.28 -6.43 -5.30
N ILE A 208 -7.70 -5.69 -6.24
CA ILE A 208 -8.38 -4.56 -6.90
C ILE A 208 -9.60 -5.07 -7.66
N ASN A 209 -9.43 -6.08 -8.50
CA ASN A 209 -10.52 -6.65 -9.29
C ASN A 209 -11.58 -7.32 -8.41
N TYR A 210 -11.17 -7.96 -7.32
CA TYR A 210 -12.08 -8.52 -6.33
C TYR A 210 -13.01 -7.44 -5.75
N LEU A 211 -12.45 -6.33 -5.29
CA LEU A 211 -13.24 -5.21 -4.74
C LEU A 211 -14.15 -4.57 -5.81
N ARG A 212 -13.65 -4.41 -7.04
CA ARG A 212 -14.45 -3.82 -8.12
C ARG A 212 -15.61 -4.72 -8.56
N ILE A 213 -15.37 -6.02 -8.70
CA ILE A 213 -16.34 -6.94 -9.31
C ILE A 213 -17.29 -7.51 -8.26
N MET A 214 -16.78 -7.89 -7.08
CA MET A 214 -17.62 -8.53 -6.06
C MET A 214 -18.34 -7.52 -5.18
N LEU A 215 -17.72 -6.37 -4.92
CA LEU A 215 -18.31 -5.31 -4.09
C LEU A 215 -18.87 -4.16 -4.91
N PHE A 216 -18.65 -4.10 -6.23
CA PHE A 216 -18.98 -2.92 -7.05
C PHE A 216 -18.40 -1.63 -6.45
N ALA A 217 -17.22 -1.74 -5.82
CA ALA A 217 -16.58 -0.61 -5.16
C ALA A 217 -15.96 0.33 -6.21
N SER A 218 -16.25 1.64 -6.09
CA SER A 218 -15.57 2.64 -6.90
C SER A 218 -14.07 2.72 -6.52
N THR A 219 -13.24 3.27 -7.41
CA THR A 219 -11.81 3.48 -7.12
C THR A 219 -11.61 4.30 -5.85
N ARG A 220 -12.46 5.32 -5.64
CA ARG A 220 -12.47 6.15 -4.45
C ARG A 220 -12.77 5.34 -3.19
N ASP A 221 -13.81 4.51 -3.20
CA ASP A 221 -14.18 3.69 -2.04
C ASP A 221 -13.08 2.67 -1.69
N ILE A 222 -12.43 2.08 -2.71
CA ILE A 222 -11.28 1.19 -2.53
C ILE A 222 -10.13 1.92 -1.82
N VAL A 223 -9.81 3.14 -2.24
CA VAL A 223 -8.72 3.93 -1.67
C VAL A 223 -9.06 4.39 -0.25
N GLU A 224 -10.28 4.88 -0.01
CA GLU A 224 -10.71 5.40 1.29
C GLU A 224 -10.89 4.28 2.33
N SER A 225 -11.34 3.10 1.90
CA SER A 225 -11.49 1.94 2.79
C SER A 225 -10.17 1.37 3.32
N GLY A 226 -9.04 1.63 2.65
CA GLY A 226 -7.76 1.03 3.01
C GLY A 226 -7.70 -0.50 2.83
N ALA A 227 -8.70 -1.10 2.15
CA ALA A 227 -8.84 -2.54 2.00
C ALA A 227 -7.61 -3.21 1.37
N LEU A 228 -6.95 -2.55 0.42
CA LEU A 228 -5.77 -3.07 -0.27
C LEU A 228 -4.58 -3.35 0.67
N SER A 229 -4.54 -2.76 1.86
CA SER A 229 -3.49 -3.02 2.84
C SER A 229 -3.60 -4.39 3.54
N TYR A 230 -4.72 -5.09 3.36
CA TYR A 230 -5.00 -6.38 3.96
C TYR A 230 -4.85 -7.52 2.95
N THR A 231 -4.73 -8.75 3.48
CA THR A 231 -4.71 -9.97 2.65
C THR A 231 -6.06 -10.19 1.99
N ILE A 232 -6.06 -10.93 0.88
CA ILE A 232 -7.30 -11.28 0.19
C ILE A 232 -8.27 -12.06 1.09
N ASP A 233 -7.75 -12.94 1.95
CA ASP A 233 -8.55 -13.68 2.92
C ASP A 233 -9.27 -12.73 3.89
N HIS A 234 -8.58 -11.73 4.42
CA HIS A 234 -9.20 -10.75 5.32
C HIS A 234 -10.35 -10.01 4.62
N ILE A 235 -10.12 -9.58 3.38
CA ILE A 235 -11.13 -8.90 2.57
C ILE A 235 -12.34 -9.82 2.35
N ARG A 236 -12.11 -11.07 1.91
CA ARG A 236 -13.16 -12.06 1.64
C ARG A 236 -13.96 -12.39 2.88
N GLN A 237 -13.29 -12.72 3.97
CA GLN A 237 -13.90 -13.09 5.23
C GLN A 237 -14.85 -12.01 5.74
N ARG A 238 -14.39 -10.76 5.81
CA ARG A 238 -15.23 -9.66 6.31
C ARG A 238 -16.38 -9.33 5.38
N TYR A 239 -16.10 -9.30 4.08
CA TYR A 239 -17.11 -9.05 3.08
C TYR A 239 -18.20 -10.12 3.07
N LEU A 240 -17.82 -11.40 3.01
CA LEU A 240 -18.77 -12.51 2.96
C LEU A 240 -19.59 -12.60 4.24
N PHE A 241 -19.00 -12.28 5.39
CA PHE A 241 -19.72 -12.22 6.65
C PHE A 241 -20.88 -11.21 6.59
N VAL A 242 -20.60 -9.96 6.20
CA VAL A 242 -21.67 -8.94 6.10
C VAL A 242 -22.64 -9.22 4.96
N TYR A 243 -22.17 -9.78 3.85
CA TYR A 243 -23.01 -10.16 2.72
C TYR A 243 -24.01 -11.26 3.09
N ARG A 244 -23.54 -12.35 3.74
CA ARG A 244 -24.39 -13.48 4.13
C ARG A 244 -25.28 -13.17 5.34
N ALA A 245 -24.87 -12.24 6.19
CA ALA A 245 -25.73 -11.69 7.22
C ALA A 245 -26.83 -10.76 6.66
N GLY A 246 -26.84 -10.49 5.34
CA GLY A 246 -27.80 -9.60 4.70
C GLY A 246 -27.55 -8.11 4.95
N LEU A 247 -26.38 -7.77 5.51
CA LEU A 247 -25.97 -6.41 5.88
C LEU A 247 -25.26 -5.66 4.75
N PHE A 248 -24.96 -6.36 3.66
CA PHE A 248 -24.39 -5.79 2.45
C PHE A 248 -25.09 -6.40 1.24
N LYS A 249 -25.63 -5.56 0.36
CA LYS A 249 -26.29 -6.00 -0.88
C LYS A 249 -25.43 -5.64 -2.08
N ARG A 250 -25.14 -6.64 -2.93
CA ARG A 250 -24.52 -6.40 -4.26
C ARG A 250 -25.55 -5.71 -5.14
N VAL A 251 -25.16 -4.61 -5.77
CA VAL A 251 -26.01 -3.94 -6.76
C VAL A 251 -25.30 -3.89 -8.09
N ARG A 252 -25.96 -4.47 -9.09
CA ARG A 252 -25.40 -4.62 -10.45
C ARG A 252 -25.79 -3.48 -11.39
N ARG A 253 -26.90 -2.79 -11.11
CA ARG A 253 -27.40 -1.68 -11.95
C ARG A 253 -26.98 -0.36 -11.32
N GLU A 254 -26.48 0.54 -12.15
CA GLU A 254 -25.96 1.84 -11.70
C GLU A 254 -27.04 2.73 -11.06
N GLU A 255 -28.28 2.65 -11.56
CA GLU A 255 -29.44 3.38 -11.00
C GLU A 255 -29.81 2.91 -9.59
N GLU A 256 -29.75 1.60 -9.34
CA GLU A 256 -30.00 1.02 -8.02
C GLU A 256 -28.80 1.22 -7.08
N TYR A 257 -27.60 1.45 -7.64
CA TYR A 257 -26.36 1.59 -6.87
C TYR A 257 -26.41 2.85 -6.01
N VAL A 258 -26.91 3.97 -6.55
CA VAL A 258 -27.04 5.23 -5.80
C VAL A 258 -27.91 5.05 -4.56
N LEU A 259 -29.06 4.37 -4.71
CA LEU A 259 -30.00 4.12 -3.61
C LEU A 259 -29.44 3.12 -2.58
N GLN A 260 -28.80 2.05 -3.05
CA GLN A 260 -28.30 1.01 -2.14
C GLN A 260 -26.98 1.36 -1.49
N ARG A 261 -26.16 2.24 -2.09
CA ARG A 261 -24.88 2.66 -1.52
C ARG A 261 -25.06 3.28 -0.14
N ASP A 262 -26.10 4.09 0.05
CA ASP A 262 -26.38 4.74 1.33
C ASP A 262 -26.98 3.79 2.37
N LEU A 263 -27.55 2.66 1.93
CA LEU A 263 -28.09 1.61 2.78
C LEU A 263 -27.03 0.56 3.16
N ASN A 264 -26.00 0.39 2.33
CA ASN A 264 -24.91 -0.54 2.60
C ASN A 264 -23.95 0.02 3.64
N ILE A 265 -23.37 -0.88 4.43
CA ILE A 265 -22.31 -0.53 5.37
C ILE A 265 -21.10 0.02 4.61
N ASN A 266 -20.51 1.09 5.13
CA ASN A 266 -19.31 1.69 4.58
C ASN A 266 -18.12 0.71 4.58
N LEU A 267 -17.39 0.64 3.46
CA LEU A 267 -16.21 -0.23 3.32
C LEU A 267 -15.11 0.06 4.37
N ILE A 268 -15.00 1.30 4.85
CA ILE A 268 -14.08 1.66 5.94
C ILE A 268 -14.43 0.87 7.21
N ASP A 269 -15.71 0.78 7.54
CA ASP A 269 -16.18 0.07 8.73
C ASP A 269 -16.04 -1.44 8.58
N ILE A 270 -16.15 -1.94 7.34
CA ILE A 270 -15.90 -3.33 7.01
C ILE A 270 -14.42 -3.67 7.16
N PHE A 271 -13.49 -2.93 6.54
CA PHE A 271 -12.08 -3.38 6.44
C PHE A 271 -11.13 -2.74 7.45
N ASN A 272 -11.21 -1.43 7.66
CA ASN A 272 -10.22 -0.67 8.43
C ASN A 272 -10.61 -0.51 9.91
N THR A 273 -11.00 -1.60 10.55
CA THR A 273 -11.46 -1.63 11.93
C THR A 273 -10.95 -2.86 12.68
N SER A 274 -10.83 -2.79 14.01
CA SER A 274 -10.59 -3.99 14.82
C SER A 274 -11.77 -4.96 14.72
N LEU A 275 -11.59 -6.25 15.01
CA LEU A 275 -12.71 -7.22 14.96
C LEU A 275 -13.87 -6.81 15.89
N SER A 276 -13.58 -6.31 17.09
CA SER A 276 -14.61 -5.82 18.01
C SER A 276 -15.34 -4.60 17.45
N THR A 277 -14.60 -3.66 16.86
CA THR A 277 -15.18 -2.46 16.23
C THR A 277 -16.01 -2.83 14.99
N PHE A 278 -15.53 -3.77 14.19
CA PHE A 278 -16.22 -4.31 13.03
C PHE A 278 -17.59 -4.89 13.42
N LEU A 279 -17.65 -5.83 14.36
CA LEU A 279 -18.92 -6.43 14.79
C LEU A 279 -19.86 -5.38 15.41
N LYS A 280 -19.31 -4.47 16.22
CA LYS A 280 -20.09 -3.37 16.79
C LYS A 280 -20.71 -2.48 15.72
N ARG A 281 -19.94 -2.10 14.69
CA ARG A 281 -20.39 -1.15 13.67
C ARG A 281 -21.24 -1.78 12.57
N THR A 282 -20.99 -3.04 12.25
CA THR A 282 -21.68 -3.73 11.15
C THR A 282 -22.93 -4.45 11.62
N THR A 283 -22.89 -5.07 12.80
CA THR A 283 -23.99 -5.90 13.30
C THR A 283 -24.64 -5.34 14.56
N ASN A 284 -24.26 -4.15 15.02
CA ASN A 284 -24.70 -3.59 16.32
C ASN A 284 -24.51 -4.56 17.50
N ASN A 285 -23.43 -5.35 17.50
CA ASN A 285 -23.14 -6.42 18.47
C ASN A 285 -24.17 -7.57 18.52
N LEU A 286 -25.05 -7.68 17.53
CA LEU A 286 -25.95 -8.83 17.40
C LEU A 286 -25.16 -10.13 17.20
N LEU A 287 -24.10 -10.08 16.39
CA LEU A 287 -23.16 -11.18 16.19
C LEU A 287 -21.88 -10.96 16.98
N ARG A 288 -21.38 -12.03 17.60
CA ARG A 288 -20.22 -12.03 18.48
C ARG A 288 -18.99 -12.55 17.77
N LYS A 289 -17.86 -12.47 18.46
CA LYS A 289 -16.57 -13.00 17.98
C LYS A 289 -16.66 -14.50 17.65
N ASP A 290 -17.42 -15.25 18.44
CA ASP A 290 -17.57 -16.70 18.26
C ASP A 290 -18.38 -17.02 17.00
N ASP A 291 -19.43 -16.25 16.69
CA ASP A 291 -20.19 -16.37 15.43
C ASP A 291 -19.32 -16.07 14.22
N TYR A 292 -18.51 -15.01 14.31
CA TYR A 292 -17.53 -14.70 13.27
C TYR A 292 -16.54 -15.85 13.12
N GLN A 293 -15.99 -16.38 14.21
CA GLN A 293 -15.02 -17.48 14.14
C GLN A 293 -15.63 -18.75 13.51
N ALA A 294 -16.84 -19.14 13.93
CA ALA A 294 -17.56 -20.27 13.34
C ALA A 294 -17.79 -20.08 11.83
N PHE A 295 -18.09 -18.85 11.41
CA PHE A 295 -18.21 -18.49 10.01
C PHE A 295 -16.88 -18.59 9.24
N ILE A 296 -15.75 -18.16 9.83
CA ILE A 296 -14.44 -18.33 9.19
C ILE A 296 -14.08 -19.80 9.06
N ASP A 297 -14.41 -20.61 10.06
CA ASP A 297 -14.13 -22.04 10.04
C ASP A 297 -14.98 -22.77 8.99
N SER A 298 -16.23 -22.36 8.76
CA SER A 298 -17.03 -22.91 7.66
C SER A 298 -16.53 -22.47 6.28
N LEU A 299 -16.07 -21.23 6.13
CA LEU A 299 -15.52 -20.72 4.86
C LEU A 299 -14.30 -21.51 4.34
N LYS A 300 -13.53 -22.17 5.22
CA LYS A 300 -12.36 -22.97 4.83
C LYS A 300 -12.69 -24.13 3.89
N TYR A 301 -13.94 -24.61 3.94
CA TYR A 301 -14.40 -25.74 3.14
C TYR A 301 -15.06 -25.31 1.82
N GLU A 302 -15.13 -24.00 1.55
CA GLU A 302 -15.81 -23.47 0.36
C GLU A 302 -14.81 -23.09 -0.75
N THR A 303 -15.06 -23.57 -1.97
CA THR A 303 -14.29 -23.21 -3.16
C THR A 303 -14.83 -21.93 -3.79
N PHE A 304 -14.38 -20.78 -3.31
CA PHE A 304 -14.93 -19.50 -3.73
C PHE A 304 -14.25 -18.93 -5.00
N ASP A 305 -13.04 -19.37 -5.36
CA ASP A 305 -12.34 -18.83 -6.53
C ASP A 305 -13.10 -19.06 -7.84
N ASN A 306 -13.87 -20.15 -7.94
CA ASN A 306 -14.67 -20.45 -9.12
C ASN A 306 -15.76 -19.38 -9.40
N GLU A 307 -16.40 -18.85 -8.36
CA GLU A 307 -17.43 -17.80 -8.52
C GLU A 307 -16.81 -16.49 -9.00
N PHE A 308 -15.69 -16.08 -8.39
CA PHE A 308 -14.98 -14.87 -8.79
C PHE A 308 -14.43 -14.97 -10.22
N GLN A 309 -13.82 -16.11 -10.60
CA GLN A 309 -13.32 -16.32 -11.95
C GLN A 309 -14.43 -16.26 -13.01
N ARG A 310 -15.62 -16.79 -12.68
CA ARG A 310 -16.79 -16.65 -13.54
C ARG A 310 -17.17 -15.19 -13.75
N TYR A 311 -17.21 -14.38 -12.70
CA TYR A 311 -17.51 -12.95 -12.86
C TYR A 311 -16.43 -12.17 -13.58
N LEU A 312 -15.16 -12.47 -13.32
CA LEU A 312 -14.03 -11.85 -14.01
C LEU A 312 -14.08 -12.12 -15.52
N THR A 313 -14.45 -13.34 -15.91
CA THR A 313 -14.63 -13.71 -17.32
C THR A 313 -15.80 -12.95 -17.96
N LEU A 314 -16.94 -12.84 -17.25
CA LEU A 314 -18.09 -12.07 -17.73
C LEU A 314 -17.77 -10.58 -17.89
N ASP A 315 -17.02 -9.99 -16.96
CA ASP A 315 -16.60 -8.59 -17.02
C ASP A 315 -15.64 -8.33 -18.19
N LYS A 316 -14.70 -9.26 -18.44
CA LYS A 316 -13.81 -9.21 -19.61
C LYS A 316 -14.59 -9.29 -20.93
N ASN A 317 -15.61 -10.14 -21.00
CA ASN A 317 -16.41 -10.29 -22.22
C ASN A 317 -17.26 -9.04 -22.50
N ARG A 318 -17.80 -8.37 -21.46
CA ARG A 318 -18.53 -7.11 -21.64
C ARG A 318 -17.67 -6.02 -22.27
N LYS A 319 -16.45 -5.84 -21.75
CA LYS A 319 -15.51 -4.82 -22.26
C LYS A 319 -15.10 -5.03 -23.72
N LYS A 320 -15.09 -6.27 -24.21
CA LYS A 320 -14.76 -6.56 -25.61
C LYS A 320 -15.87 -6.15 -26.58
N ILE A 321 -17.13 -6.30 -26.17
CA ILE A 321 -18.29 -5.94 -27.00
C ILE A 321 -18.34 -4.42 -27.20
N ASP A 322 -18.04 -3.65 -26.15
CA ASP A 322 -18.03 -2.18 -26.22
C ASP A 322 -16.90 -1.60 -27.10
N ASP A 323 -15.86 -2.38 -27.43
CA ASP A 323 -14.73 -1.97 -28.27
C ASP A 323 -14.92 -2.36 -29.76
N GLU A 324 -15.93 -3.15 -30.12
CA GLU A 324 -16.20 -3.63 -31.49
C GLU A 324 -17.26 -2.78 -32.25
N ASP A 325 -17.95 -1.86 -31.58
CA ASP A 325 -19.04 -1.03 -32.15
C ASP A 325 -18.56 0.29 -32.82
N ASP A 326 -17.25 0.50 -32.97
CA ASP A 326 -16.65 1.64 -33.69
C ASP A 326 -16.31 1.33 -35.17
N ASN A 327 -16.65 0.13 -35.67
CA ASN A 327 -16.56 -0.20 -37.09
C ASN A 327 -17.97 -0.20 -37.72
N ASP A 328 -18.33 0.94 -38.31
CA ASP A 328 -19.38 1.02 -39.34
C ASP A 328 -19.00 0.10 -40.51
N ASP A 329 -19.43 -1.15 -40.46
CA ASP A 329 -19.69 -1.96 -41.65
C ASP A 329 -21.03 -2.68 -41.45
N GLU A 330 -22.04 -2.08 -42.05
CA GLU A 330 -23.40 -2.56 -42.26
C GLU A 330 -23.41 -4.01 -42.74
N THR A 331 -23.52 -4.99 -41.82
CA THR A 331 -23.88 -6.36 -42.20
C THR A 331 -24.86 -6.99 -41.20
N SER A 332 -26.14 -6.73 -41.45
CA SER A 332 -27.27 -7.65 -41.31
C SER A 332 -27.46 -8.43 -40.00
N LEU A 333 -28.39 -7.88 -39.21
CA LEU A 333 -29.29 -8.57 -38.27
C LEU A 333 -29.62 -10.03 -38.65
N THR A 334 -29.30 -10.98 -37.78
CA THR A 334 -30.09 -12.22 -37.60
C THR A 334 -30.05 -12.71 -36.15
N ILE A 335 -31.08 -12.28 -35.40
CA ILE A 335 -31.98 -13.08 -34.54
C ILE A 335 -31.35 -14.06 -33.53
N LEU A 336 -31.56 -13.69 -32.26
CA LEU A 336 -31.73 -14.54 -31.07
C LEU A 336 -32.45 -15.88 -31.34
N ASN A 337 -31.83 -17.01 -30.96
CA ASN A 337 -32.40 -17.96 -30.00
C ASN A 337 -31.51 -19.18 -29.75
N ASP A 338 -31.17 -19.37 -28.48
CA ASP A 338 -31.22 -20.63 -27.72
C ASP A 338 -30.57 -21.90 -28.31
N LYS A 339 -29.48 -22.38 -27.68
CA LYS A 339 -29.43 -23.74 -27.08
C LYS A 339 -28.06 -24.10 -26.45
N SER A 340 -28.17 -24.62 -25.23
CA SER A 340 -27.31 -25.60 -24.56
C SER A 340 -25.91 -25.19 -24.11
N LEU A 341 -25.84 -24.94 -22.79
CA LEU A 341 -24.71 -25.27 -21.93
C LEU A 341 -24.24 -26.71 -22.18
N ALA A 342 -23.23 -26.87 -23.03
CA ALA A 342 -22.38 -28.05 -23.02
C ALA A 342 -21.18 -27.75 -22.13
N LEU A 343 -21.20 -28.34 -20.93
CA LEU A 343 -20.04 -28.54 -20.06
C LEU A 343 -18.93 -29.22 -20.90
N ARG A 344 -17.93 -28.44 -21.32
CA ARG A 344 -16.64 -28.99 -21.72
C ARG A 344 -15.70 -28.80 -20.55
N ASN A 345 -15.22 -29.93 -20.03
CA ASN A 345 -14.09 -30.03 -19.12
C ASN A 345 -12.93 -29.22 -19.68
N VAL A 346 -12.66 -28.06 -19.09
CA VAL A 346 -11.41 -27.35 -19.30
C VAL A 346 -10.42 -28.01 -18.36
N GLU A 347 -9.57 -28.86 -18.93
CA GLU A 347 -8.40 -29.40 -18.25
C GLU A 347 -7.60 -28.23 -17.65
N ASP A 348 -7.21 -28.40 -16.38
CA ASP A 348 -6.36 -27.49 -15.61
C ASP A 348 -5.03 -27.25 -16.34
N LYS A 349 -4.99 -26.23 -17.19
CA LYS A 349 -3.75 -25.52 -17.49
C LYS A 349 -3.69 -24.31 -16.58
N PRO A 350 -2.60 -24.13 -15.80
CA PRO A 350 -2.44 -22.92 -15.02
C PRO A 350 -2.46 -21.74 -16.00
N THR A 351 -3.51 -20.92 -15.90
CA THR A 351 -3.63 -19.69 -16.69
C THR A 351 -2.41 -18.84 -16.38
N ILE A 352 -1.51 -18.73 -17.34
CA ILE A 352 -0.33 -17.88 -17.26
C ILE A 352 -0.85 -16.45 -17.18
N TRP A 353 -0.78 -15.88 -15.99
CA TRP A 353 -1.14 -14.48 -15.75
C TRP A 353 -0.09 -13.59 -16.38
N HIS A 354 -0.56 -12.50 -16.98
CA HIS A 354 0.25 -11.52 -17.68
C HIS A 354 1.41 -11.00 -16.81
N THR A 355 2.65 -11.26 -17.20
CA THR A 355 3.84 -10.73 -16.54
C THR A 355 3.82 -9.19 -16.55
N LEU A 356 4.56 -8.52 -15.66
CA LEU A 356 4.63 -7.04 -15.65
C LEU A 356 4.96 -6.47 -17.04
N SER A 357 5.74 -7.23 -17.83
CA SER A 357 6.11 -6.98 -19.23
C SER A 357 4.95 -7.00 -20.23
N ASP A 358 3.84 -7.67 -19.90
CA ASP A 358 2.68 -7.81 -20.80
C ASP A 358 1.79 -6.56 -20.73
N TYR A 359 1.99 -5.72 -19.72
CA TYR A 359 1.44 -4.38 -19.62
C TYR A 359 2.36 -3.38 -20.34
N ASN A 360 2.52 -3.55 -21.66
CA ASN A 360 3.13 -2.51 -22.49
C ASN A 360 2.10 -1.37 -22.66
N PRO A 361 2.36 -0.14 -22.18
CA PRO A 361 1.39 0.95 -22.27
C PRO A 361 1.38 1.46 -23.71
N ASP A 362 0.65 0.74 -24.56
CA ASP A 362 0.63 1.03 -25.98
C ASP A 362 0.06 2.44 -26.23
N ARG A 363 0.79 3.20 -27.06
CA ARG A 363 0.62 4.65 -27.34
C ARG A 363 -0.81 5.08 -27.70
N HIS A 364 -1.67 4.14 -28.08
CA HIS A 364 -3.03 4.39 -28.52
C HIS A 364 -3.97 4.90 -27.43
N ARG A 365 -3.83 4.48 -26.16
CA ARG A 365 -4.70 4.99 -25.08
C ARG A 365 -4.42 6.46 -24.72
N ARG A 366 -3.18 6.93 -24.88
CA ARG A 366 -2.84 8.35 -24.66
C ARG A 366 -3.37 9.27 -25.77
N ARG A 367 -3.61 8.76 -26.99
CA ARG A 367 -4.24 9.54 -28.07
C ARG A 367 -5.73 9.73 -27.86
N LYS A 368 -6.48 8.71 -27.41
CA LYS A 368 -7.94 8.85 -27.14
C LYS A 368 -8.25 9.83 -25.99
N ILE A 369 -7.37 9.95 -24.98
CA ILE A 369 -7.57 10.96 -23.90
C ILE A 369 -7.23 12.38 -24.37
N ALA A 370 -6.27 12.55 -25.29
CA ALA A 370 -5.88 13.88 -25.78
C ALA A 370 -6.87 14.48 -26.80
N GLN A 371 -7.70 13.66 -27.46
CA GLN A 371 -8.66 14.12 -28.46
C GLN A 371 -10.03 14.51 -27.88
N ASN A 372 -10.31 14.17 -26.61
CA ASN A 372 -11.58 14.47 -25.93
C ASN A 372 -11.49 15.59 -24.87
N VAL A 373 -10.40 16.37 -24.87
CA VAL A 373 -10.30 17.59 -24.04
C VAL A 373 -10.59 18.79 -24.91
N ASP A 374 -11.72 19.43 -24.64
CA ASP A 374 -12.13 20.70 -25.26
C ASP A 374 -10.99 21.73 -25.11
N PRO A 375 -10.48 22.31 -26.23
CA PRO A 375 -9.39 23.27 -26.20
C PRO A 375 -9.72 24.57 -25.45
N ASN A 376 -10.98 24.77 -25.03
CA ASN A 376 -11.39 25.93 -24.24
C ASN A 376 -11.33 25.73 -22.73
N ILE A 377 -10.97 24.54 -22.23
CA ILE A 377 -10.74 24.34 -20.79
C ILE A 377 -9.32 24.80 -20.45
N ARG A 378 -9.19 26.08 -20.08
CA ARG A 378 -7.98 26.59 -19.40
C ARG A 378 -7.89 25.97 -18.00
N LEU A 379 -6.84 25.18 -17.76
CA LEU A 379 -6.31 24.88 -16.44
C LEU A 379 -5.10 25.76 -16.14
#